data_AF-A0A0F8Y6R5-F1
#
_entry.id   AF-A0A0F8Y6R5-F1
#
_cell.length_a   1.000
_cell.length_b   1.000
_cell.length_c   1.000
_cell.angle_alpha   90.00
_cell.angle_beta   90.00
_cell.angle_gamma   90.00
#
_symmetry.space_group_name_H-M   'P 1'
#
loop_
_entity.id
_entity.type
_entity.pdbx_description
1 polymer ?
#
loop_
_entity_poly.entity_id
_entity_poly.type
_entity_poly.pdbx_seq_one_letter_code
_entity_poly.pdbx_strand_id
1 'polypeptide(L)' 'MIEYIPNQIHIPCDCSECVKNEAILDRLKKRIEETDKIIMQMNITINKISSTPCENEEERKSALLNYNSISKRLG' A
#
# COMPACT_ATOMS: atom_id res chain seq x y z
N MET A 1 -13.71 -50.52 -31.18
CA MET A 1 -13.82 -49.05 -31.06
C MET A 1 -14.51 -48.79 -29.74
N ILE A 2 -13.81 -48.28 -28.72
CA ILE A 2 -14.39 -47.95 -27.41
C ILE A 2 -14.49 -46.43 -27.39
N GLU A 3 -15.72 -45.91 -27.33
CA GLU A 3 -15.95 -44.47 -27.19
C GLU A 3 -15.44 -44.02 -25.83
N TYR A 4 -14.44 -43.14 -25.86
CA TYR A 4 -13.90 -42.47 -24.70
C TYR A 4 -14.95 -41.49 -24.18
N ILE A 5 -15.60 -41.83 -23.05
CA ILE A 5 -16.47 -40.91 -22.33
C ILE A 5 -15.58 -40.10 -21.39
N PRO A 6 -15.38 -38.78 -21.61
CA PRO A 6 -14.68 -37.96 -20.64
C PRO A 6 -15.58 -37.83 -19.41
N ASN A 7 -15.16 -38.44 -18.31
CA ASN A 7 -15.73 -38.22 -16.99
C ASN A 7 -15.44 -36.75 -16.62
N GLN A 8 -16.37 -35.83 -16.93
CA GLN A 8 -16.32 -34.45 -16.42
C GLN A 8 -16.69 -34.50 -14.94
N ILE A 9 -15.71 -34.79 -14.08
CA ILE A 9 -15.84 -34.55 -12.66
C ILE A 9 -15.91 -33.03 -12.48
N HIS A 10 -17.12 -32.50 -12.41
CA HIS A 10 -17.36 -31.14 -11.97
C HIS A 10 -17.11 -31.13 -10.46
N ILE A 11 -15.86 -30.88 -10.06
CA ILE A 11 -15.54 -30.61 -8.66
C ILE A 11 -16.12 -29.22 -8.39
N PRO A 12 -17.17 -29.07 -7.56
CA PRO A 12 -17.63 -27.75 -7.18
C PRO A 12 -16.49 -27.09 -6.40
N CYS A 13 -15.82 -26.13 -7.05
CA CYS A 13 -14.92 -25.24 -6.34
C CYS A 13 -15.81 -24.38 -5.44
N ASP A 14 -15.63 -24.48 -4.13
CA ASP A 14 -16.40 -23.74 -3.14
C ASP A 14 -16.05 -22.24 -3.27
N CYS A 15 -16.72 -21.55 -4.19
CA CYS A 15 -16.44 -20.16 -4.57
C CYS A 15 -16.55 -19.17 -3.40
N SER A 16 -17.07 -19.60 -2.25
CA SER A 16 -17.18 -18.80 -1.03
C SER A 16 -15.82 -18.43 -0.44
N GLU A 17 -14.79 -19.27 -0.60
CA GLU A 17 -13.41 -18.96 -0.19
C GLU A 17 -12.70 -18.04 -1.19
N CYS A 18 -12.98 -18.19 -2.49
CA CYS A 18 -12.42 -17.33 -3.53
C CYS A 18 -12.83 -15.86 -3.34
N VAL A 19 -14.10 -15.59 -3.07
CA VAL A 19 -14.61 -14.22 -2.82
C VAL A 19 -14.02 -13.60 -1.55
N LYS A 20 -13.81 -14.40 -0.51
CA LYS A 20 -13.15 -13.94 0.73
C LYS A 20 -11.69 -13.57 0.48
N ASN A 21 -10.98 -14.36 -0.32
CA ASN A 21 -9.58 -14.10 -0.67
C ASN A 21 -9.45 -12.84 -1.54
N GLU A 22 -10.35 -12.63 -2.50
CA GLU A 22 -10.38 -11.39 -3.30
C GLU A 22 -10.60 -10.15 -2.44
N ALA A 23 -11.55 -10.20 -1.49
CA ALA A 23 -11.80 -9.09 -0.57
C ALA A 23 -10.58 -8.78 0.33
N ILE A 24 -9.84 -9.81 0.75
CA ILE A 24 -8.59 -9.65 1.51
C ILE A 24 -7.51 -9.01 0.62
N LEU A 25 -7.36 -9.49 -0.61
CA LEU A 25 -6.39 -8.95 -1.57
C LEU A 25 -6.65 -7.47 -1.88
N ASP A 26 -7.91 -7.10 -2.10
CA ASP A 26 -8.28 -5.69 -2.35
C ASP A 26 -8.02 -4.81 -1.13
N ARG A 27 -8.29 -5.32 0.08
CA ARG A 27 -7.95 -4.61 1.31
C ARG A 27 -6.44 -4.43 1.45
N LEU A 28 -5.64 -5.44 1.11
CA LEU A 28 -4.18 -5.35 1.15
C LEU A 28 -3.65 -4.37 0.10
N LYS A 29 -4.14 -4.43 -1.14
CA LYS A 29 -3.79 -3.46 -2.20
C LYS A 29 -4.07 -2.02 -1.75
N LYS A 30 -5.26 -1.76 -1.20
CA LYS A 30 -5.62 -0.44 -0.69
C LYS A 30 -4.67 0.04 0.40
N ARG A 31 -4.27 -0.84 1.33
CA ARG A 31 -3.30 -0.50 2.38
C ARG A 31 -1.93 -0.19 1.79
N ILE A 32 -1.47 -0.94 0.80
CA ILE A 32 -0.19 -0.67 0.10
C ILE A 32 -0.24 0.71 -0.56
N GLU A 33 -1.32 1.02 -1.30
CA GLU A 33 -1.48 2.35 -1.92
C GLU A 33 -1.50 3.49 -0.90
N GLU A 34 -2.14 3.30 0.25
CA GLU A 34 -2.13 4.27 1.34
C GLU A 34 -0.72 4.46 1.92
N THR A 35 0.02 3.35 2.12
CA THR A 35 1.41 3.39 2.58
C THR A 35 2.33 4.09 1.57
N ASP A 36 2.20 3.79 0.28
CA ASP A 36 2.99 4.42 -0.80
C ASP A 36 2.78 5.94 -0.82
N LYS A 37 1.54 6.40 -0.64
CA LYS A 37 1.24 7.85 -0.54
C LYS A 37 1.92 8.49 0.66
N ILE A 38 1.97 7.81 1.81
CA ILE A 38 2.66 8.32 3.00
C ILE A 38 4.18 8.41 2.76
N ILE A 39 4.78 7.37 2.18
CA ILE A 39 6.21 7.35 1.82
C ILE A 39 6.54 8.49 0.84
N MET A 40 5.69 8.69 -0.17
CA MET A 40 5.85 9.79 -1.12
C MET A 40 5.83 11.17 -0.42
N GLN A 41 4.90 11.38 0.51
CA GLN A 41 4.84 12.62 1.32
C GLN A 41 6.09 12.80 2.21
N MET A 42 6.61 11.70 2.78
CA MET A 42 7.88 11.76 3.53
C MET A 42 9.04 12.17 2.63
N ASN A 43 9.18 11.56 1.45
CA ASN A 43 10.25 11.89 0.50
C ASN A 43 10.22 13.36 0.08
N ILE A 44 9.04 13.91 -0.24
CA ILE A 44 8.89 15.33 -0.55
C ILE A 44 9.34 16.20 0.63
N THR A 45 8.99 15.81 1.84
CA THR A 45 9.33 16.58 3.06
C THR A 45 10.82 16.50 3.38
N ILE A 46 11.44 15.33 3.24
CA ILE A 46 12.90 15.16 3.40
C ILE A 46 13.63 16.03 2.38
N ASN A 47 13.23 15.98 1.11
CA ASN A 47 13.82 16.81 0.07
C ASN A 47 13.69 18.29 0.38
N LYS A 48 12.53 18.72 0.89
CA LYS A 48 12.34 20.10 1.35
C LYS A 48 13.34 20.45 2.45
N ILE A 49 13.45 19.64 3.51
CA ILE A 49 14.41 19.84 4.62
C ILE A 49 15.85 19.92 4.09
N SER A 50 16.24 19.02 3.18
CA SER A 50 17.58 18.98 2.60
C SER A 50 17.88 20.18 1.70
N SER A 51 16.86 20.74 1.05
CA SER A 51 16.98 21.92 0.19
C SER A 51 16.91 23.25 0.94
N THR A 52 16.38 23.27 2.17
CA THR A 52 16.28 24.47 2.99
C THR A 52 17.67 24.86 3.54
N PRO A 53 18.17 26.08 3.26
CA PRO A 53 19.44 26.56 3.80
C PRO A 53 19.45 26.53 5.33
N CYS A 54 20.62 26.27 5.95
CA CYS A 54 20.75 26.23 7.41
C CYS A 54 20.35 27.53 8.11
N GLU A 55 20.49 28.67 7.42
CA GLU A 55 20.16 30.01 7.92
C GLU A 55 18.64 30.20 8.09
N ASN A 56 17.82 29.39 7.42
CA ASN A 56 16.36 29.45 7.49
C ASN A 56 15.83 28.46 8.55
N GLU A 57 16.22 28.68 9.81
CA GLU A 57 15.91 27.76 10.92
C GLU A 57 14.41 27.53 11.13
N GLU A 58 13.59 28.55 10.93
CA GLU A 58 12.14 28.48 11.15
C GLU A 58 11.44 27.59 10.11
N GLU A 59 11.83 27.72 8.84
CA GLU A 59 11.35 26.87 7.76
C GLU A 59 11.79 25.42 7.96
N ARG A 60 13.04 25.22 8.42
CA ARG A 60 13.59 23.90 8.74
C ARG A 60 12.87 23.25 9.92
N LYS A 61 12.55 24.00 10.98
CA LYS A 61 11.75 23.52 12.14
C LYS A 61 10.34 23.12 11.69
N SER A 62 9.69 23.93 10.86
CA SER A 62 8.36 23.63 10.33
C SER A 62 8.36 22.36 9.46
N ALA A 63 9.35 22.20 8.58
CA ALA A 63 9.49 21.01 7.75
C ALA A 63 9.79 19.74 8.57
N LEU A 64 10.59 19.85 9.64
CA LEU A 64 10.84 18.75 10.59
C LEU A 64 9.58 18.37 11.38
N LEU A 65 8.77 19.34 11.81
CA LEU A 65 7.48 19.07 12.45
C LEU A 65 6.53 18.33 11.52
N ASN A 66 6.48 18.73 10.24
CA ASN A 66 5.68 18.04 9.23
C ASN A 66 6.18 16.60 9.02
N TYR A 67 7.50 16.40 8.90
CA TYR A 67 8.08 15.06 8.79
C TYR A 67 7.68 14.15 9.97
N ASN A 68 7.78 14.66 11.20
CA ASN A 68 7.38 13.93 12.40
C ASN A 68 5.87 13.63 12.47
N SER A 69 5.04 14.50 11.90
CA SER A 69 3.59 14.24 11.79
C SER A 69 3.30 13.13 10.80
N ILE A 70 4.00 13.11 9.66
CA ILE A 70 3.83 12.09 8.62
C ILE A 70 4.38 10.74 9.11
N SER A 71 5.56 10.71 9.75
CA SER A 71 6.18 9.47 10.22
C SER A 71 5.33 8.73 11.25
N LYS A 72 4.63 9.45 12.14
CA LYS A 72 3.64 8.86 13.09
C LYS A 72 2.50 8.11 12.39
N ARG A 73 2.20 8.39 11.13
CA ARG A 73 1.16 7.69 10.36
C ARG A 73 1.62 6.33 9.85
N LEU A 74 2.93 6.03 9.89
CA LEU A 74 3.46 4.71 9.52
C LEU A 74 3.44 3.69 10.68
N GLY A 75 3.31 4.15 11.94
CA GLY A 75 3.34 3.29 13.13
C GLY A 75 4.69 3.34 13.83
#